data_AF-A0A3F3GZY9-F1
#
_entry.id   AF-A0A3F3GZY9-F1
#
_cell.length_a   1.000
_cell.length_b   1.000
_cell.length_c   1.000
_cell.angle_alpha   90.00
_cell.angle_beta   90.00
_cell.angle_gamma   90.00
#
_symmetry.space_group_name_H-M   'P 1'
#
loop_
_entity.id
_entity.type
_entity.pdbx_description
1 polymer ?
#
loop_
_entity_poly.entity_id
_entity_poly.type
_entity_poly.pdbx_seq_one_letter_code
_entity_poly.pdbx_strand_id
1 'polypeptide(L)'
;MKKDGHTHTRFSHHGSQEPLDLYLERAIELGFTDYVVTEHAPLPEGFLATYAGPRSQDDDSAMLASELVAYKEEVARVKEKYGDKIRINQGFEVDYLPGYEAETKSFLQENADWIDEIVLSVHFWKMIMV
;
A
#
# COMPACT_ATOMS: atom_id res chain seq x y z
N MET A 1 13.35 -16.68 -11.00
CA MET A 1 12.54 -15.90 -10.05
C MET A 1 11.50 -15.14 -10.86
N LYS A 2 10.22 -15.39 -10.62
CA LYS A 2 9.12 -14.66 -11.28
C LYS A 2 8.39 -13.89 -10.18
N LYS A 3 8.47 -12.57 -10.22
CA LYS A 3 8.03 -11.68 -9.13
C LYS A 3 6.94 -10.72 -9.60
N ASP A 4 5.87 -10.62 -8.82
CA ASP A 4 4.98 -9.46 -8.89
C ASP A 4 5.39 -8.49 -7.78
N GLY A 5 5.86 -7.31 -8.18
CA GLY A 5 6.56 -6.38 -7.30
C GLY A 5 5.67 -5.32 -6.66
N HIS A 6 4.41 -5.24 -7.07
CA HIS A 6 3.54 -4.14 -6.68
C HIS A 6 2.08 -4.54 -6.85
N THR A 7 1.39 -4.76 -5.73
CA THR A 7 0.00 -5.21 -5.72
C THR A 7 -0.77 -4.60 -4.57
N HIS A 8 -2.08 -4.50 -4.74
CA HIS A 8 -3.00 -3.92 -3.77
C HIS A 8 -3.92 -4.98 -3.17
N THR A 9 -4.71 -4.54 -2.20
CA THR A 9 -5.69 -5.33 -1.47
C THR A 9 -7.04 -4.61 -1.48
N ARG A 10 -8.03 -5.15 -0.76
CA ARG A 10 -9.31 -4.46 -0.54
C ARG A 10 -9.21 -3.14 0.26
N PHE A 11 -8.06 -2.88 0.88
CA PHE A 11 -7.78 -1.64 1.61
C PHE A 11 -7.45 -0.47 0.64
N SER A 12 -7.28 -0.76 -0.65
CA SER A 12 -7.45 0.23 -1.72
C SER A 12 -8.94 0.45 -1.93
N HIS A 13 -9.47 1.57 -1.45
CA HIS A 13 -10.89 1.91 -1.56
C HIS A 13 -11.38 2.11 -3.00
N HIS A 14 -10.48 2.39 -3.94
CA HIS A 14 -10.75 2.45 -5.37
C HIS A 14 -10.50 1.11 -6.09
N GLY A 15 -9.97 0.11 -5.37
CA GLY A 15 -9.66 -1.22 -5.88
C GLY A 15 -10.83 -2.19 -5.81
N SER A 16 -10.55 -3.44 -6.16
CA SER A 16 -11.48 -4.54 -5.98
C SER A 16 -11.60 -4.93 -4.50
N GLN A 17 -12.77 -5.42 -4.10
CA GLN A 17 -13.06 -5.93 -2.75
C GLN A 17 -12.78 -7.44 -2.60
N GLU A 18 -12.19 -8.05 -3.62
CA GLU A 18 -11.80 -9.46 -3.62
C GLU A 18 -10.75 -9.74 -2.52
N PRO A 19 -10.83 -10.89 -1.83
CA PRO A 19 -9.87 -11.26 -0.80
C PRO A 19 -8.47 -11.49 -1.37
N LEU A 20 -7.45 -11.15 -0.59
CA LEU A 20 -6.04 -11.31 -0.97
C LEU A 20 -5.67 -12.76 -1.31
N ASP A 21 -6.38 -13.74 -0.76
CA ASP A 21 -6.24 -15.17 -1.10
C ASP A 21 -6.36 -15.41 -2.61
N LEU A 22 -7.33 -14.80 -3.29
CA LEU A 22 -7.59 -15.04 -4.72
C LEU A 22 -6.46 -14.51 -5.60
N TYR A 23 -5.82 -13.42 -5.16
CA TYR A 23 -4.68 -12.82 -5.86
C TYR A 23 -3.46 -13.73 -5.75
N LEU A 24 -3.20 -14.23 -4.54
CA LEU A 24 -2.08 -15.15 -4.29
C LEU A 24 -2.28 -16.50 -4.96
N GLU A 25 -3.48 -17.06 -4.91
CA GLU A 25 -3.83 -18.29 -5.63
C GLU A 25 -3.59 -18.11 -7.13
N ARG A 26 -4.04 -16.98 -7.69
CA ARG A 26 -3.80 -16.67 -9.09
C ARG A 26 -2.32 -16.49 -9.41
N ALA A 27 -1.56 -15.82 -8.55
CA ALA A 27 -0.12 -15.65 -8.72
C ALA A 27 0.62 -17.01 -8.72
N ILE A 28 0.26 -17.90 -7.80
CA ILE A 28 0.80 -19.26 -7.71
C ILE A 28 0.49 -20.06 -8.98
N GLU A 29 -0.76 -20.04 -9.46
CA GLU A 29 -1.16 -20.69 -10.72
C GLU A 29 -0.36 -20.18 -11.92
N LEU A 30 -0.06 -18.89 -11.95
CA LEU A 30 0.74 -18.25 -12.99
C LEU A 30 2.25 -18.48 -12.82
N GLY A 31 2.67 -19.22 -11.80
CA GLY A 31 4.07 -19.59 -11.54
C GLY A 31 4.92 -18.45 -10.96
N PHE A 32 4.31 -17.48 -10.29
CA PHE A 32 5.05 -16.49 -9.50
C PHE A 32 5.65 -17.16 -8.26
N THR A 33 6.89 -16.80 -7.95
CA THR A 33 7.66 -17.30 -6.79
C THR A 33 7.77 -16.26 -5.68
N ASP A 34 7.57 -14.98 -6.02
CA ASP A 34 7.69 -13.84 -5.13
C ASP A 34 6.53 -12.88 -5.41
N TYR A 35 5.90 -12.37 -4.36
CA TYR A 35 4.74 -11.49 -4.44
C TYR A 35 4.88 -10.40 -3.38
N VAL A 36 4.70 -9.14 -3.75
CA VAL A 36 4.80 -8.01 -2.83
C VAL A 36 3.45 -7.35 -2.66
N VAL A 37 2.97 -7.30 -1.43
CA VAL A 37 1.77 -6.54 -1.07
C VAL A 37 2.21 -5.12 -0.71
N THR A 38 1.82 -4.13 -1.51
CA THR A 38 2.23 -2.73 -1.38
C THR A 38 1.01 -1.83 -1.45
N GLU A 39 0.15 -1.91 -0.44
CA GLU A 39 -1.04 -1.06 -0.39
C GLU A 39 -0.66 0.41 -0.19
N HIS A 40 -1.50 1.34 -0.64
CA HIS A 40 -1.31 2.77 -0.39
C HIS A 40 -1.23 3.06 1.11
N ALA A 41 -0.12 3.63 1.56
CA ALA A 41 0.05 4.10 2.94
C ALA A 41 -0.97 5.21 3.27
N PRO A 42 -1.42 5.32 4.54
CA PRO A 42 -2.25 6.44 4.97
C PRO A 42 -1.63 7.79 4.61
N LEU A 43 -2.43 8.68 4.02
CA LEU A 43 -2.00 10.04 3.73
C LEU A 43 -1.83 10.83 5.04
N PRO A 44 -0.82 11.74 5.13
CA PRO A 44 -0.64 12.58 6.30
C PRO A 44 -1.88 13.45 6.59
N GLU A 45 -2.29 13.56 7.85
CA GLU A 45 -3.44 14.40 8.24
C GLU A 45 -3.27 15.87 7.78
N GLY A 46 -2.05 16.40 7.86
CA GLY A 46 -1.74 17.75 7.39
C GLY A 46 -1.89 17.92 5.88
N PHE A 47 -1.68 16.85 5.09
CA PHE A 47 -1.92 16.85 3.64
C PHE A 47 -3.42 16.88 3.37
N LEU A 48 -4.18 15.96 3.97
CA LEU A 48 -5.64 15.87 3.85
C LEU A 48 -6.33 17.18 4.25
N ALA A 49 -5.85 17.87 5.29
CA ALA A 49 -6.40 19.15 5.74
C ALA A 49 -6.25 20.30 4.73
N THR A 50 -5.30 20.21 3.80
CA THR A 50 -5.02 21.25 2.80
C THR A 50 -5.35 20.83 1.37
N TYR A 51 -5.68 19.55 1.17
CA TYR A 51 -6.03 19.00 -0.11
C TYR A 51 -7.30 19.67 -0.65
N ALA A 52 -7.22 20.15 -1.88
CA ALA A 52 -8.29 20.90 -2.55
C ALA A 52 -8.74 20.23 -3.87
N GLY A 53 -8.38 18.97 -4.07
CA GLY A 53 -8.81 18.18 -5.22
C GLY A 53 -10.24 17.63 -5.05
N PRO A 54 -10.70 16.79 -5.99
CA PRO A 54 -12.03 16.18 -5.91
C PRO A 54 -12.11 15.23 -4.72
N ARG A 55 -13.13 15.37 -3.85
CA ARG A 55 -13.33 14.57 -2.62
C ARG A 55 -13.18 13.05 -2.77
N SER A 56 -13.50 12.52 -3.94
CA SER A 56 -13.33 11.11 -4.27
C SER A 56 -11.87 10.66 -4.41
N GLN A 57 -10.90 11.58 -4.34
CA GLN A 57 -9.47 11.26 -4.38
C GLN A 57 -8.82 11.35 -2.99
N ASP A 58 -9.51 11.92 -2.01
CA ASP A 58 -9.04 12.10 -0.64
C ASP A 58 -9.43 10.89 0.20
N ASP A 59 -10.69 10.46 0.09
CA ASP A 59 -11.23 9.35 0.88
C ASP A 59 -10.90 7.97 0.26
N ASP A 60 -10.67 7.90 -1.05
CA ASP A 60 -10.54 6.62 -1.77
C ASP A 60 -9.12 6.30 -2.26
N SER A 61 -8.15 7.21 -2.18
CA SER A 61 -6.81 7.01 -2.76
C SER A 61 -5.86 6.19 -1.88
N ALA A 62 -6.12 6.11 -0.58
CA ALA A 62 -5.28 5.40 0.37
C ALA A 62 -6.10 4.77 1.49
N MET A 63 -5.51 3.79 2.19
CA MET A 63 -6.12 3.23 3.39
C MET A 63 -6.21 4.29 4.49
N LEU A 64 -7.21 4.18 5.37
CA LEU A 64 -7.26 5.01 6.58
C LEU A 64 -6.19 4.57 7.58
N ALA A 65 -5.71 5.51 8.41
CA ALA A 65 -4.80 5.18 9.51
C ALA A 65 -5.39 4.13 10.48
N SER A 66 -6.72 4.13 10.65
CA SER A 66 -7.44 3.13 11.46
C SER A 66 -7.44 1.72 10.86
N GLU A 67 -7.17 1.58 9.56
CA GLU A 67 -7.17 0.30 8.85
C GLU A 67 -5.80 -0.35 8.80
N LEU A 68 -4.73 0.39 9.13
CA LEU A 68 -3.35 -0.09 9.10
C LEU A 68 -3.16 -1.39 9.88
N VAL A 69 -3.78 -1.52 11.04
CA VAL A 69 -3.70 -2.75 11.85
C VAL A 69 -4.34 -3.92 11.12
N ALA A 70 -5.56 -3.75 10.60
CA ALA A 70 -6.29 -4.78 9.87
C ALA A 70 -5.56 -5.19 8.58
N TYR A 71 -4.93 -4.23 7.90
CA TYR A 71 -4.07 -4.49 6.75
C TYR A 71 -2.89 -5.39 7.12
N LYS A 72 -2.15 -5.05 8.17
CA LYS A 72 -1.00 -5.85 8.62
C LYS A 72 -1.41 -7.26 9.05
N GLU A 73 -2.54 -7.39 9.74
CA GLU A 73 -3.10 -8.69 10.15
C GLU A 73 -3.49 -9.55 8.94
N GLU A 74 -4.10 -8.95 7.91
CA GLU A 74 -4.45 -9.65 6.68
C GLU A 74 -3.22 -10.15 5.92
N VAL A 75 -2.16 -9.33 5.84
CA VAL A 75 -0.88 -9.75 5.23
C VAL A 75 -0.21 -10.87 6.05
N ALA A 76 -0.21 -10.77 7.38
CA ALA A 76 0.33 -11.82 8.25
C ALA A 76 -0.42 -13.14 8.06
N ARG A 77 -1.76 -13.10 7.98
CA ARG A 77 -2.62 -14.27 7.74
C ARG A 77 -2.27 -14.98 6.44
N VAL A 78 -2.10 -14.23 5.34
CA VAL A 78 -1.75 -14.87 4.06
C VAL A 78 -0.30 -15.35 4.01
N LYS A 79 0.63 -14.67 4.70
CA LYS A 79 2.01 -15.15 4.88
C LYS A 79 2.04 -16.51 5.57
N GLU A 80 1.25 -16.68 6.63
CA GLU A 80 1.10 -17.96 7.31
C GLU A 80 0.47 -19.03 6.40
N LYS A 81 -0.60 -18.69 5.67
CA LYS A 81 -1.35 -19.66 4.85
C LYS A 81 -0.62 -20.11 3.58
N TYR A 82 0.15 -19.22 2.94
CA TYR A 82 0.72 -19.46 1.60
C TYR A 82 2.26 -19.43 1.56
N GLY A 83 2.95 -19.16 2.68
CA GLY A 83 4.40 -19.00 2.73
C GLY A 83 5.23 -20.20 2.24
N ASP A 84 4.68 -21.42 2.31
CA ASP A 84 5.32 -22.63 1.76
C ASP A 84 5.22 -22.74 0.23
N LYS A 85 4.39 -21.92 -0.41
CA LYS A 85 4.08 -21.98 -1.86
C LYS A 85 4.64 -20.79 -2.63
N ILE A 86 4.65 -19.61 -2.02
CA ILE A 86 5.10 -18.36 -2.63
C ILE A 86 5.71 -17.46 -1.55
N ARG A 87 6.82 -16.79 -1.86
CA ARG A 87 7.39 -15.79 -0.94
C ARG A 87 6.53 -14.54 -0.98
N ILE A 88 6.06 -14.11 0.17
CA ILE A 88 5.21 -12.91 0.29
C ILE A 88 5.99 -11.86 1.08
N ASN A 89 6.32 -10.76 0.40
CA ASN A 89 6.91 -9.57 0.99
C ASN A 89 5.80 -8.54 1.27
N GLN A 90 6.01 -7.73 2.29
CA GLN A 90 5.01 -6.75 2.74
C GLN A 90 5.60 -5.35 2.78
N GLY A 91 4.76 -4.36 2.53
CA GLY A 91 5.25 -3.02 2.28
C GLY A 91 4.13 -2.03 2.06
N PHE A 92 4.52 -0.85 1.59
CA PHE A 92 3.58 0.19 1.21
C PHE A 92 3.95 0.75 -0.15
N GLU A 93 2.92 1.14 -0.89
CA GLU A 93 3.08 2.22 -1.85
C GLU A 93 2.92 3.54 -1.10
N VAL A 94 3.96 4.36 -1.13
CA VAL A 94 4.04 5.61 -0.40
C VAL A 94 4.03 6.76 -1.38
N ASP A 95 3.16 7.71 -1.14
CA ASP A 95 3.12 8.94 -1.91
C ASP A 95 4.28 9.87 -1.54
N TYR A 96 5.04 10.30 -2.55
CA TYR A 96 5.91 11.44 -2.45
C TYR A 96 5.06 12.72 -2.49
N LEU A 97 4.94 13.35 -1.32
CA LEU A 97 4.16 14.56 -1.13
C LEU A 97 5.10 15.74 -0.85
N PRO A 98 5.30 16.66 -1.82
CA PRO A 98 6.14 17.83 -1.60
C PRO A 98 5.69 18.65 -0.40
N GLY A 99 6.58 18.84 0.57
CA GLY A 99 6.29 19.55 1.82
C GLY A 99 5.84 18.69 3.00
N TYR A 100 5.65 17.38 2.79
CA TYR A 100 5.24 16.41 3.83
C TYR A 100 6.27 15.27 4.02
N GLU A 101 7.52 15.50 3.58
CA GLU A 101 8.59 14.50 3.62
C GLU A 101 8.92 14.03 5.05
N ALA A 102 8.74 14.90 6.05
CA ALA A 102 8.99 14.59 7.45
C ALA A 102 7.95 13.58 7.97
N GLU A 103 6.68 13.77 7.64
CA GLU A 103 5.58 12.90 7.97
C GLU A 103 5.71 11.54 7.27
N THR A 104 6.01 11.55 5.97
CA THR A 104 6.31 10.33 5.21
C THR A 104 7.46 9.54 5.85
N LYS A 105 8.53 10.23 6.26
CA LYS A 105 9.66 9.60 6.94
C LYS A 105 9.29 9.04 8.31
N SER A 106 8.51 9.77 9.11
CA SER A 106 8.04 9.29 10.43
C SER A 106 7.24 8.00 10.27
N PHE A 107 6.28 8.00 9.34
CA PHE A 107 5.48 6.81 9.03
C PHE A 107 6.36 5.60 8.66
N LEU A 108 7.34 5.80 7.77
CA LEU A 108 8.25 4.71 7.39
C LEU A 108 9.09 4.21 8.56
N GLN A 109 9.55 5.11 9.43
CA GLN A 109 10.35 4.75 10.61
C GLN A 109 9.54 3.98 11.65
N GLU A 110 8.30 4.40 11.90
CA GLU A 110 7.36 3.73 12.81
C GLU A 110 6.99 2.32 12.34
N ASN A 111 7.09 2.06 11.04
CA ASN A 111 6.75 0.78 10.41
C ASN A 111 7.97 -0.02 9.96
N ALA A 112 9.19 0.44 10.24
CA ALA A 112 10.42 -0.12 9.66
C ALA A 112 10.62 -1.61 9.94
N ASP A 113 10.27 -2.09 11.14
CA ASP A 113 10.40 -3.50 11.51
C ASP A 113 9.41 -4.42 10.79
N TRP A 114 8.37 -3.86 10.18
CA TRP A 114 7.36 -4.60 9.43
C TRP A 114 7.62 -4.56 7.92
N ILE A 115 8.32 -3.56 7.40
CA ILE A 115 8.46 -3.33 5.97
C ILE A 115 9.58 -4.18 5.36
N ASP A 116 9.24 -4.99 4.36
CA ASP A 116 10.20 -5.68 3.49
C ASP A 116 10.56 -4.83 2.26
N GLU A 117 9.57 -4.17 1.64
CA GLU A 117 9.74 -3.38 0.40
C GLU A 117 8.88 -2.10 0.41
N ILE A 118 9.30 -1.07 -0.31
CA ILE A 118 8.54 0.18 -0.48
C ILE A 118 8.51 0.51 -1.97
N VAL A 119 7.34 0.94 -2.45
CA VAL A 119 7.20 1.65 -3.72
C VAL A 119 7.00 3.13 -3.40
N LEU A 120 7.80 4.01 -3.97
CA LEU A 120 7.63 5.46 -3.84
C LEU A 120 7.01 5.99 -5.14
N SER A 121 5.81 6.55 -5.04
CA SER A 121 5.02 6.99 -6.17
C SER A 121 4.67 8.48 -6.09
N VAL A 122 4.32 9.08 -7.23
CA VAL A 122 3.86 10.46 -7.31
C VAL A 122 2.44 10.45 -7.87
N HIS A 123 1.43 10.52 -7.01
CA HIS A 123 0.02 10.61 -7.45
C HIS A 123 -0.50 12.05 -7.42
N PHE A 124 0.06 12.88 -6.54
CA PHE A 124 -0.39 14.25 -6.32
C PHE A 124 0.60 15.26 -6.87
N TRP A 125 0.08 16.22 -7.65
CA TRP A 125 0.87 17.35 -8.12
C TRP A 125 0.12 18.66 -7.92
N LYS A 126 0.81 19.66 -7.35
CA LYS A 126 0.27 21.01 -7.24
C LYS A 126 0.53 21.76 -8.53
N MET A 127 -0.54 22.17 -9.23
CA MET A 127 -0.41 23.06 -10.37
C MET A 127 0.03 24.44 -9.89
N ILE A 128 1.24 24.85 -10.27
CA ILE A 128 1.71 26.23 -10.07
C ILE A 128 1.09 27.07 -11.18
N MET A 129 0.20 28.00 -10.83
CA MET A 129 -0.25 29.02 -11.77
C MET A 129 0.89 30.02 -11.94
N VAL A 130 1.44 30.08 -13.16
CA VAL A 130 2.46 31.05 -13.60
C VAL A 130 1.79 32.32 -14.11
#